data_AF-A0A1C7W1E8-F1
#
_entry.id   AF-A0A1C7W1E8-F1
#
_cell.length_a   1.000
_cell.length_b   1.000
_cell.length_c   1.000
_cell.angle_alpha   90.00
_cell.angle_beta   90.00
_cell.angle_gamma   90.00
#
_symmetry.space_group_name_H-M   'P 1'
#
loop_
_entity.id
_entity.type
_entity.pdbx_description
1 polymer ?
#
loop_
_entity_poly.entity_id
_entity_poly.type
_entity_poly.pdbx_seq_one_letter_code
_entity_poly.pdbx_strand_id
1 'polypeptide(L)'
;MYIPRPAKLLFQHDDGWSRYLDKHGDTLSDWTQLAVERMLACGTCAMGVRRYCCASPDCTHTRFFCQSCKSKACSSCGLKATEQWIAEQQHILPDCDWQHITFTMPHLLWPFFNNNWPLLNELFRCATRPMLRWARRQGIEVGIFCALHTYGRQLNQHPHIHVSVTRGGLDVKHHVWRQLFFKKKAVEAIWRNAVIYLLRDNYDRINPGTLPGLGHIRSEDRWHRYLHAQYRRCWKVHFAKKTRGAWRSVKYLGRYLKRPPVAASQLRHYRGGAVVHQYYDHRTQQHKRQKISQEEMLQRYVSHIPARHFKMVRYYGFLANRKRGTLLPKVY
;
A
#
# COMPACT_ATOMS: atom_id res chain seq x y z
N MET A 1 -31.62 7.74 5.47
CA MET A 1 -30.81 8.35 4.41
C MET A 1 -29.81 7.32 3.89
N TYR A 2 -30.03 6.76 2.70
CA TYR A 2 -29.07 5.87 2.04
C TYR A 2 -27.83 6.69 1.69
N ILE A 3 -26.67 6.36 2.26
CA ILE A 3 -25.39 6.95 1.85
C ILE A 3 -24.90 6.09 0.69
N PRO A 4 -25.00 6.54 -0.58
CA PRO A 4 -24.50 5.77 -1.71
C PRO A 4 -23.03 5.48 -1.48
N ARG A 5 -22.65 4.19 -1.58
CA ARG A 5 -21.26 3.76 -1.53
C ARG A 5 -20.73 3.75 -2.96
N PRO A 6 -19.96 4.76 -3.41
CA PRO A 6 -19.61 4.91 -4.83
C PRO A 6 -18.83 3.71 -5.39
N ALA A 7 -18.03 3.07 -4.54
CA ALA A 7 -17.33 1.85 -4.90
C ALA A 7 -18.28 0.66 -5.16
N LYS A 8 -19.41 0.55 -4.44
CA LYS A 8 -20.41 -0.50 -4.76
C LYS A 8 -21.12 -0.19 -6.06
N LEU A 9 -21.53 1.07 -6.24
CA LEU A 9 -22.22 1.53 -7.45
C LEU A 9 -21.40 1.23 -8.71
N LEU A 10 -20.08 1.48 -8.67
CA LEU A 10 -19.16 1.16 -9.77
C LEU A 10 -19.21 -0.31 -10.21
N PHE A 11 -19.42 -1.24 -9.27
CA PHE A 11 -19.42 -2.68 -9.53
C PHE A 11 -20.83 -3.22 -9.83
N GLN A 12 -21.90 -2.55 -9.37
CA GLN A 12 -23.28 -3.03 -9.50
C GLN A 12 -24.03 -2.44 -10.70
N HIS A 13 -23.74 -1.19 -11.05
CA HIS A 13 -24.42 -0.52 -12.16
C HIS A 13 -24.04 -1.16 -13.50
N ASP A 14 -25.01 -1.28 -14.41
CA ASP A 14 -24.91 -1.98 -15.70
C ASP A 14 -24.34 -3.41 -15.59
N ASP A 15 -24.57 -4.05 -14.43
CA ASP A 15 -24.03 -5.37 -14.09
C ASP A 15 -22.49 -5.45 -14.24
N GLY A 16 -21.82 -4.35 -13.89
CA GLY A 16 -20.40 -4.15 -14.21
C GLY A 16 -19.46 -5.22 -13.68
N TRP A 17 -19.74 -5.80 -12.50
CA TRP A 17 -18.91 -6.87 -11.94
C TRP A 17 -19.07 -8.19 -12.69
N SER A 18 -20.29 -8.62 -12.97
CA SER A 18 -20.56 -9.87 -13.69
C SER A 18 -19.97 -9.81 -15.10
N ARG A 19 -20.22 -8.71 -15.83
CA ARG A 19 -19.64 -8.47 -17.16
C ARG A 19 -18.11 -8.42 -17.16
N TYR A 20 -17.51 -7.94 -16.07
CA TYR A 20 -16.06 -7.94 -15.91
C TYR A 20 -15.53 -9.36 -15.65
N LEU A 21 -16.24 -10.16 -14.85
CA LEU A 21 -15.92 -11.56 -14.63
C LEU A 21 -16.04 -12.40 -15.91
N ASP A 22 -17.07 -12.16 -16.74
CA ASP A 22 -17.25 -12.88 -18.01
C ASP A 22 -16.03 -12.72 -18.95
N LYS A 23 -15.35 -11.58 -18.88
CA LYS A 23 -14.20 -11.26 -19.75
C LYS A 23 -12.84 -11.59 -19.10
N HIS A 24 -12.72 -11.36 -17.79
CA HIS A 24 -11.42 -11.34 -17.09
C HIS A 24 -11.36 -12.31 -15.91
N GLY A 25 -12.43 -13.04 -15.62
CA GLY A 25 -12.56 -13.94 -14.46
C GLY A 25 -11.38 -14.90 -14.32
N ASP A 26 -10.96 -15.52 -15.42
CA ASP A 26 -9.84 -16.47 -15.47
C ASP A 26 -8.48 -15.86 -15.10
N THR A 27 -8.35 -14.54 -15.20
CA THR A 27 -7.12 -13.82 -14.83
C THR A 27 -7.10 -13.39 -13.36
N LEU A 28 -8.24 -13.51 -12.67
CA LEU A 28 -8.40 -13.11 -11.28
C LEU A 28 -8.32 -14.32 -10.35
N SER A 29 -7.47 -14.24 -9.33
CA SER A 29 -7.50 -15.22 -8.25
C SER A 29 -8.85 -15.23 -7.51
N ASP A 30 -9.32 -16.39 -7.06
CA ASP A 30 -10.54 -16.56 -6.26
C ASP A 30 -10.60 -15.61 -5.06
N TRP A 31 -9.45 -15.35 -4.43
CA TRP A 31 -9.36 -14.42 -3.30
C TRP A 31 -9.79 -13.00 -3.68
N THR A 32 -9.39 -12.54 -4.86
CA THR A 32 -9.70 -11.22 -5.37
C THR A 32 -11.18 -11.12 -5.70
N GLN A 33 -11.75 -12.15 -6.32
CA GLN A 33 -13.19 -12.24 -6.57
C GLN A 33 -13.98 -12.20 -5.25
N LEU A 34 -13.63 -13.08 -4.30
CA LEU A 34 -14.21 -13.11 -2.96
C LEU A 34 -14.08 -11.77 -2.21
N ALA A 35 -12.95 -11.07 -2.37
CA ALA A 35 -12.75 -9.77 -1.73
C ALA A 35 -13.75 -8.72 -2.24
N VAL A 36 -14.03 -8.73 -3.55
CA VAL A 36 -15.01 -7.85 -4.21
C VAL A 36 -16.43 -8.25 -3.81
N GLU A 37 -16.79 -9.52 -3.85
CA GLU A 37 -18.11 -10.02 -3.44
C GLU A 37 -18.42 -9.68 -1.98
N ARG A 38 -17.45 -9.87 -1.08
CA ARG A 38 -17.57 -9.43 0.31
C ARG A 38 -17.79 -7.93 0.43
N MET A 39 -17.12 -7.12 -0.41
CA MET A 39 -17.38 -5.68 -0.45
C MET A 39 -18.82 -5.41 -0.89
N LEU A 40 -19.33 -6.08 -1.93
CA LEU A 40 -20.70 -5.94 -2.43
C LEU A 40 -21.74 -6.33 -1.37
N ALA A 41 -21.54 -7.43 -0.66
CA ALA A 41 -22.38 -7.89 0.44
C ALA A 41 -22.28 -7.00 1.70
N CYS A 42 -21.22 -6.20 1.85
CA CYS A 42 -20.92 -5.47 3.08
C CYS A 42 -22.07 -4.57 3.56
N GLY A 43 -22.55 -4.76 4.79
CA GLY A 43 -23.64 -3.96 5.35
C GLY A 43 -25.03 -4.32 4.81
N THR A 44 -25.17 -5.52 4.24
CA THR A 44 -26.47 -6.17 3.95
C THR A 44 -26.65 -7.36 4.88
N CYS A 45 -27.86 -7.93 4.92
CA CYS A 45 -28.16 -9.11 5.74
C CYS A 45 -27.31 -10.34 5.38
N ALA A 46 -26.77 -10.42 4.15
CA ALA A 46 -25.89 -11.49 3.71
C ALA A 46 -24.58 -11.60 4.52
N MET A 47 -24.16 -10.53 5.21
CA MET A 47 -23.00 -10.57 6.11
C MET A 47 -23.35 -10.99 7.55
N GLY A 48 -24.62 -11.28 7.82
CA GLY A 48 -25.17 -11.47 9.15
C GLY A 48 -25.67 -10.15 9.77
N VAL A 49 -26.57 -10.28 10.75
CA VAL A 49 -27.26 -9.16 11.40
C VAL A 49 -27.17 -9.29 12.91
N ARG A 50 -26.93 -8.19 13.62
CA ARG A 50 -27.13 -8.08 15.06
C ARG A 50 -28.40 -7.31 15.34
N ARG A 51 -29.26 -7.87 16.19
CA ARG A 51 -30.45 -7.23 16.71
C ARG A 51 -30.13 -6.67 18.10
N TYR A 52 -30.40 -5.40 18.30
CA TYR A 52 -30.33 -4.73 19.59
C TYR A 52 -31.75 -4.38 20.01
N CYS A 53 -32.15 -4.86 21.18
CA CYS A 53 -33.42 -4.56 21.82
C CYS A 53 -33.18 -3.62 22.99
N CYS A 54 -34.16 -2.79 23.32
CA CYS A 54 -34.14 -2.09 24.59
C CYS A 54 -34.12 -3.11 25.75
N ALA A 55 -33.42 -2.80 26.83
CA ALA A 55 -33.37 -3.65 28.01
C ALA A 55 -34.67 -3.60 28.84
N SER A 56 -35.52 -2.59 28.62
CA SER A 56 -36.81 -2.47 29.30
C SER A 56 -37.83 -3.46 28.70
N PRO A 57 -38.53 -4.27 29.52
CA PRO A 57 -39.49 -5.27 29.07
C PRO A 57 -40.63 -4.71 28.21
N ASP A 58 -41.07 -3.48 28.50
CA ASP A 58 -42.21 -2.85 27.83
C ASP A 58 -41.81 -2.05 26.58
N CYS A 59 -40.52 -1.97 26.28
CA CYS A 59 -40.02 -1.20 25.15
C CYS A 59 -39.83 -2.08 23.91
N THR A 60 -40.67 -1.86 22.90
CA THR A 60 -40.62 -2.58 21.61
C THR A 60 -39.51 -2.09 20.67
N HIS A 61 -38.73 -1.07 21.07
CA HIS A 61 -37.71 -0.48 20.20
C HIS A 61 -36.60 -1.49 19.89
N THR A 62 -36.42 -1.75 18.59
CA THR A 62 -35.41 -2.66 18.07
C THR A 62 -34.60 -1.99 16.98
N ARG A 63 -33.29 -2.22 16.97
CA ARG A 63 -32.41 -1.84 15.85
C ARG A 63 -31.62 -3.02 15.32
N PHE A 64 -31.56 -3.10 13.99
CA PHE A 64 -30.79 -4.11 13.27
C PHE A 64 -29.53 -3.49 12.67
N PHE A 65 -28.39 -4.13 12.89
CA PHE A 65 -27.11 -3.72 12.34
C PHE A 65 -26.52 -4.86 11.49
N CYS A 66 -26.41 -4.62 10.19
CA CYS A 66 -25.74 -5.54 9.28
C CYS A 66 -24.22 -5.48 9.46
N GLN A 67 -23.57 -6.64 9.41
CA GLN A 67 -22.14 -6.74 9.68
C GLN A 67 -21.27 -6.16 8.56
N SER A 68 -20.08 -5.74 8.99
CA SER A 68 -19.02 -5.26 8.09
C SER A 68 -18.24 -6.42 7.48
N CYS A 69 -17.84 -6.30 6.21
CA CYS A 69 -17.12 -7.37 5.52
C CYS A 69 -15.64 -7.47 5.88
N LYS A 70 -15.05 -6.38 6.40
CA LYS A 70 -13.60 -6.25 6.69
C LYS A 70 -12.68 -6.54 5.48
N SER A 71 -13.22 -6.56 4.26
CA SER A 71 -12.47 -6.81 3.03
C SER A 71 -11.54 -5.64 2.69
N LYS A 72 -10.38 -5.96 2.12
CA LYS A 72 -9.44 -4.97 1.57
C LYS A 72 -9.96 -4.27 0.33
N ALA A 73 -10.95 -4.84 -0.36
CA ALA A 73 -11.68 -4.19 -1.45
C ALA A 73 -12.72 -3.18 -0.93
N CYS A 74 -13.05 -3.18 0.36
CA CYS A 74 -14.09 -2.30 0.88
C CYS A 74 -13.51 -0.98 1.39
N SER A 75 -13.78 0.11 0.67
CA SER A 75 -13.34 1.45 1.05
C SER A 75 -13.87 1.92 2.42
N SER A 76 -15.12 1.59 2.75
CA SER A 76 -15.73 1.94 4.04
C SER A 76 -15.10 1.18 5.21
N CYS A 77 -14.99 -0.15 5.13
CA CYS A 77 -14.33 -0.94 6.17
C CYS A 77 -12.85 -0.56 6.30
N GLY A 78 -12.17 -0.35 5.16
CA GLY A 78 -10.78 0.03 5.13
C GLY A 78 -10.52 1.43 5.73
N LEU A 79 -11.44 2.39 5.57
CA LEU A 79 -11.36 3.70 6.25
C LEU A 79 -11.40 3.52 7.77
N LYS A 80 -12.38 2.80 8.30
CA LYS A 80 -12.49 2.55 9.75
C LYS A 80 -11.25 1.83 10.29
N ALA A 81 -10.77 0.81 9.58
CA ALA A 81 -9.57 0.07 9.95
C ALA A 81 -8.31 0.94 9.92
N THR A 82 -8.24 1.90 8.98
CA THR A 82 -7.18 2.92 8.91
C THR A 82 -7.23 3.85 10.12
N GLU A 83 -8.40 4.36 10.50
CA GLU A 83 -8.56 5.27 11.64
C GLU A 83 -8.17 4.59 12.96
N GLN A 84 -8.64 3.36 13.18
CA GLN A 84 -8.25 2.56 14.35
C GLN A 84 -6.74 2.35 14.40
N TRP A 85 -6.13 2.01 13.26
CA TRP A 85 -4.69 1.84 13.18
C TRP A 85 -3.92 3.13 13.46
N ILE A 86 -4.38 4.28 12.93
CA ILE A 86 -3.77 5.57 13.23
C ILE A 86 -3.81 5.86 14.73
N ALA A 87 -4.96 5.63 15.38
CA ALA A 87 -5.11 5.82 16.82
C ALA A 87 -4.14 4.91 17.61
N GLU A 88 -4.06 3.62 17.27
CA GLU A 88 -3.10 2.70 17.89
C GLU A 88 -1.65 3.17 17.72
N GLN A 89 -1.27 3.63 16.52
CA GLN A 89 0.11 4.07 16.27
C GLN A 89 0.50 5.34 17.03
N GLN A 90 -0.46 6.22 17.34
CA GLN A 90 -0.19 7.41 18.14
C GLN A 90 0.28 7.06 19.55
N HIS A 91 -0.20 5.94 20.10
CA HIS A 91 0.19 5.48 21.43
C HIS A 91 1.46 4.62 21.44
N ILE A 92 1.83 4.03 20.30
CA ILE A 92 2.96 3.09 20.22
C ILE A 92 4.26 3.76 19.75
N LEU A 93 4.19 4.74 18.85
CA LEU A 93 5.40 5.28 18.25
C LEU A 93 6.06 6.32 19.16
N PRO A 94 7.40 6.28 19.32
CA PRO A 94 8.11 7.20 20.23
C PRO A 94 8.07 8.65 19.73
N ASP A 95 8.07 9.60 20.69
CA ASP A 95 8.20 11.03 20.40
C ASP A 95 9.68 11.38 20.13
N CYS A 96 10.12 11.11 18.91
CA CYS A 96 11.45 11.45 18.44
C CYS A 96 11.40 12.14 17.06
N ASP A 97 12.55 12.53 16.53
CA ASP A 97 12.65 12.98 15.14
C ASP A 97 12.49 11.78 14.19
N TRP A 98 11.70 11.97 13.13
CA TRP A 98 11.49 10.99 12.07
C TRP A 98 11.89 11.54 10.71
N GLN A 99 12.38 10.66 9.85
CA GLN A 99 12.66 10.91 8.45
C GLN A 99 11.73 10.05 7.60
N HIS A 100 10.86 10.70 6.82
CA HIS A 100 10.03 10.01 5.84
C HIS A 100 10.75 9.96 4.48
N ILE A 101 10.75 8.78 3.86
CA ILE A 101 11.45 8.45 2.62
C ILE A 101 10.48 7.70 1.71
N THR A 102 10.28 8.19 0.49
CA THR A 102 9.50 7.50 -0.54
C THR A 102 10.45 6.93 -1.58
N PHE A 103 10.57 5.61 -1.59
CA PHE A 103 11.36 4.84 -2.54
C PHE A 103 10.54 4.56 -3.79
N THR A 104 10.94 5.16 -4.91
CA THR A 104 10.36 4.93 -6.24
C THR A 104 11.42 4.39 -7.19
N MET A 105 10.99 3.87 -8.33
CA MET A 105 11.86 3.30 -9.35
C MET A 105 11.42 3.77 -10.74
N PRO A 106 12.28 3.69 -11.77
CA PRO A 106 11.90 3.98 -13.15
C PRO A 106 10.65 3.21 -13.59
N HIS A 107 9.76 3.85 -14.35
CA HIS A 107 8.49 3.27 -14.79
C HIS A 107 8.65 2.00 -15.64
N LEU A 108 9.78 1.90 -16.34
CA LEU A 108 10.17 0.71 -17.10
C LEU A 108 10.39 -0.54 -16.22
N LEU A 109 10.51 -0.39 -14.90
CA LEU A 109 10.62 -1.53 -13.97
C LEU A 109 9.28 -1.93 -13.37
N TRP A 110 8.25 -1.09 -13.41
CA TRP A 110 6.96 -1.39 -12.78
C TRP A 110 6.28 -2.65 -13.33
N PRO A 111 6.31 -2.95 -14.65
CA PRO A 111 5.65 -4.14 -15.19
C PRO A 111 6.03 -5.46 -14.50
N PHE A 112 7.28 -5.61 -14.04
CA PHE A 112 7.75 -6.83 -13.37
C PHE A 112 7.13 -7.05 -11.98
N PHE A 113 6.57 -6.00 -11.38
CA PHE A 113 5.92 -6.05 -10.07
C PHE A 113 4.39 -6.08 -10.16
N ASN A 114 3.81 -5.83 -11.34
CA ASN A 114 2.35 -5.77 -11.51
C ASN A 114 1.72 -7.11 -11.11
N ASN A 115 0.83 -7.09 -10.12
CA ASN A 115 0.19 -8.27 -9.54
C ASN A 115 1.14 -9.38 -9.02
N ASN A 116 2.47 -9.16 -9.02
CA ASN A 116 3.47 -10.08 -8.50
C ASN A 116 3.69 -9.82 -7.00
N TRP A 117 2.70 -10.20 -6.18
CA TRP A 117 2.71 -10.00 -4.74
C TRP A 117 3.95 -10.54 -4.02
N PRO A 118 4.52 -11.69 -4.40
CA PRO A 118 5.79 -12.14 -3.83
C PRO A 118 6.97 -11.23 -4.16
N LEU A 119 7.07 -10.68 -5.37
CA LEU A 119 8.14 -9.73 -5.69
C LEU A 119 7.92 -8.38 -4.97
N LEU A 120 6.67 -7.93 -4.88
CA LEU A 120 6.26 -6.78 -4.07
C LEU A 120 6.59 -6.97 -2.57
N ASN A 121 6.51 -8.20 -2.06
CA ASN A 121 6.91 -8.55 -0.69
C ASN A 121 8.41 -8.28 -0.45
N GLU A 122 9.26 -8.60 -1.42
CA GLU A 122 10.70 -8.42 -1.31
C GLU A 122 11.13 -6.94 -1.35
N LEU A 123 10.35 -6.05 -1.97
CA LEU A 123 10.65 -4.60 -1.98
C LEU A 123 10.78 -4.00 -0.57
N PHE A 124 10.02 -4.52 0.40
CA PHE A 124 10.17 -4.12 1.79
C PHE A 124 11.59 -4.40 2.32
N ARG A 125 12.16 -5.56 1.97
CA ARG A 125 13.52 -5.96 2.38
C ARG A 125 14.56 -5.16 1.63
N CYS A 126 14.36 -4.88 0.34
CA CYS A 126 15.23 -3.99 -0.45
C CYS A 126 15.35 -2.60 0.18
N ALA A 127 14.23 -2.04 0.66
CA ALA A 127 14.22 -0.71 1.29
C ALA A 127 14.85 -0.72 2.70
N THR A 128 14.59 -1.75 3.51
CA THR A 128 14.90 -1.70 4.95
C THR A 128 16.19 -2.41 5.35
N ARG A 129 16.52 -3.57 4.76
CA ARG A 129 17.66 -4.40 5.18
C ARG A 129 19.00 -3.65 5.09
N PRO A 130 19.31 -2.95 3.99
CA PRO A 130 20.58 -2.22 3.91
C PRO A 130 20.65 -1.04 4.89
N MET A 131 19.53 -0.33 5.11
CA MET A 131 19.46 0.78 6.07
C MET A 131 19.73 0.30 7.49
N LEU A 132 19.10 -0.82 7.89
CA LEU A 132 19.32 -1.45 9.20
C LEU A 132 20.76 -1.93 9.37
N ARG A 133 21.33 -2.56 8.32
CA ARG A 133 22.72 -3.01 8.34
C ARG A 133 23.68 -1.83 8.50
N TRP A 134 23.44 -0.74 7.79
CA TRP A 134 24.24 0.47 7.91
C TRP A 134 24.14 1.09 9.32
N ALA A 135 22.93 1.26 9.86
CA ALA A 135 22.73 1.79 11.21
C ALA A 135 23.40 0.92 12.28
N ARG A 136 23.29 -0.42 12.17
CA ARG A 136 23.96 -1.34 13.08
C ARG A 136 25.49 -1.24 13.05
N ARG A 137 26.10 -0.96 11.88
CA ARG A 137 27.55 -0.69 11.79
C ARG A 137 27.96 0.58 12.54
N GLN A 138 27.04 1.52 12.75
CA GLN A 138 27.25 2.69 13.60
C GLN A 138 26.97 2.39 15.10
N GLY A 139 26.66 1.13 15.44
CA GLY A 139 26.28 0.74 16.80
C GLY A 139 24.86 1.14 17.20
N ILE A 140 23.98 1.47 16.24
CA ILE A 140 22.64 2.00 16.53
C ILE A 140 21.56 1.09 15.96
N GLU A 141 20.59 0.72 16.78
CA GLU A 141 19.34 0.07 16.34
C GLU A 141 18.25 1.14 16.17
N VAL A 142 17.90 1.45 14.92
CA VAL A 142 16.84 2.40 14.55
C VAL A 142 15.46 1.74 14.52
N GLY A 143 14.40 2.54 14.59
CA GLY A 143 13.02 2.10 14.40
C GLY A 143 12.58 2.41 12.98
N ILE A 144 12.04 1.40 12.27
CA ILE A 144 11.49 1.60 10.93
C ILE A 144 10.05 1.13 10.88
N PHE A 145 9.21 1.97 10.31
CA PHE A 145 7.87 1.65 9.86
C PHE A 145 7.80 1.82 8.34
N CYS A 146 7.24 0.86 7.61
CA CYS A 146 7.13 1.01 6.16
C CYS A 146 5.85 0.41 5.58
N ALA A 147 5.50 0.92 4.41
CA ALA A 147 4.27 0.65 3.71
C ALA A 147 4.51 0.49 2.20
N LEU A 148 3.85 -0.50 1.60
CA LEU A 148 3.79 -0.65 0.15
C LEU A 148 2.57 0.09 -0.40
N HIS A 149 2.76 0.83 -1.48
CA HIS A 149 1.69 1.29 -2.35
C HIS A 149 1.94 0.76 -3.77
N THR A 150 0.89 0.34 -4.46
CA THR A 150 0.96 -0.23 -5.82
C THR A 150 0.44 0.74 -6.90
N TYR A 151 0.04 1.95 -6.53
CA TYR A 151 -0.74 2.83 -7.38
C TYR A 151 -0.22 4.27 -7.37
N GLY A 152 -0.40 4.95 -8.49
CA GLY A 152 -0.20 6.38 -8.63
C GLY A 152 -1.51 7.13 -8.43
N ARG A 153 -1.46 8.47 -8.53
CA ARG A 153 -2.66 9.30 -8.39
C ARG A 153 -3.69 9.10 -9.50
N GLN A 154 -3.26 8.60 -10.65
CA GLN A 154 -4.13 8.22 -11.77
C GLN A 154 -4.68 6.79 -11.61
N LEU A 155 -4.37 6.10 -10.50
CA LEU A 155 -4.65 4.67 -10.29
C LEU A 155 -3.96 3.76 -11.31
N ASN A 156 -2.87 4.26 -11.91
CA ASN A 156 -1.96 3.46 -12.70
C ASN A 156 -1.03 2.68 -11.76
N GLN A 157 -0.52 1.55 -12.25
CA GLN A 157 0.49 0.78 -11.52
C GLN A 157 1.72 1.65 -11.25
N HIS A 158 2.07 1.77 -9.97
CA HIS A 158 3.19 2.56 -9.48
C HIS A 158 3.66 1.96 -8.15
N PRO A 159 4.33 0.80 -8.15
CA PRO A 159 4.86 0.18 -6.95
C PRO A 159 5.93 1.07 -6.32
N HIS A 160 5.72 1.45 -5.06
CA HIS A 160 6.66 2.24 -4.27
C HIS A 160 6.57 1.91 -2.79
N ILE A 161 7.69 2.05 -2.09
CA ILE A 161 7.77 1.81 -0.65
C ILE A 161 7.89 3.16 0.06
N HIS A 162 6.99 3.39 0.99
CA HIS A 162 7.11 4.45 1.97
C HIS A 162 7.82 3.92 3.21
N VAL A 163 8.84 4.63 3.67
CA VAL A 163 9.59 4.32 4.88
C VAL A 163 9.56 5.53 5.79
N SER A 164 9.17 5.34 7.04
CA SER A 164 9.41 6.25 8.14
C SER A 164 10.45 5.62 9.05
N VAL A 165 11.60 6.28 9.17
CA VAL A 165 12.71 5.83 10.01
C VAL A 165 12.99 6.88 11.07
N THR A 166 13.30 6.46 12.29
CA THR A 166 13.73 7.37 13.36
C THR A 166 15.09 8.00 13.03
N ARG A 167 15.29 9.28 13.35
CA ARG A 167 16.58 9.98 13.22
C ARG A 167 17.50 9.72 14.42
N GLY A 168 17.52 8.48 14.85
CA GLY A 168 18.21 8.02 16.03
C GLY A 168 17.71 6.65 16.43
N GLY A 169 18.29 6.09 17.46
CA GLY A 169 17.93 4.77 17.95
C GLY A 169 18.72 4.40 19.18
N LEU A 170 18.51 3.18 19.67
CA LEU A 170 19.20 2.67 20.84
C LEU A 170 20.61 2.26 20.47
N ASP A 171 21.59 2.69 21.25
CA ASP A 171 22.93 2.13 21.22
C ASP A 171 22.86 0.62 21.51
N VAL A 172 23.57 -0.18 20.74
CA VAL A 172 23.50 -1.65 20.84
C VAL A 172 24.11 -2.20 22.13
N LYS A 173 25.02 -1.46 22.78
CA LYS A 173 25.67 -1.89 24.02
C LYS A 173 24.91 -1.41 25.25
N HIS A 174 24.56 -0.13 25.29
CA HIS A 174 24.04 0.50 26.50
C HIS A 174 22.54 0.80 26.44
N HIS A 175 21.90 0.58 25.29
CA HIS A 175 20.49 0.93 25.07
C HIS A 175 20.14 2.38 25.37
N VAL A 176 21.10 3.29 25.20
CA VAL A 176 20.89 4.74 25.32
C VAL A 176 20.60 5.32 23.94
N TRP A 177 19.69 6.28 23.87
CA TRP A 177 19.35 6.94 22.61
C TRP A 177 20.54 7.70 22.01
N ARG A 178 20.83 7.46 20.72
CA ARG A 178 21.83 8.18 19.94
C ARG A 178 21.24 8.66 18.62
N GLN A 179 21.59 9.89 18.24
CA GLN A 179 21.14 10.50 16.98
C GLN A 179 21.82 9.84 15.77
N LEU A 180 21.08 9.69 14.68
CA LEU A 180 21.57 9.12 13.41
C LEU A 180 20.80 9.71 12.23
N PHE A 181 21.48 9.93 11.12
CA PHE A 181 20.85 10.44 9.90
C PHE A 181 21.29 9.66 8.67
N PHE A 182 20.36 9.52 7.71
CA PHE A 182 20.63 8.88 6.43
C PHE A 182 20.90 9.94 5.36
N LYS A 183 22.02 9.80 4.64
CA LYS A 183 22.34 10.66 3.48
C LYS A 183 21.51 10.23 2.28
N LYS A 184 20.77 11.17 1.66
CA LYS A 184 19.89 10.91 0.51
C LYS A 184 20.59 10.13 -0.61
N LYS A 185 21.77 10.58 -1.05
CA LYS A 185 22.51 9.96 -2.16
C LYS A 185 22.96 8.53 -1.87
N ALA A 186 23.35 8.24 -0.63
CA ALA A 186 23.69 6.88 -0.21
C ALA A 186 22.44 5.97 -0.25
N VAL A 187 21.30 6.45 0.23
CA VAL A 187 20.04 5.71 0.21
C VAL A 187 19.51 5.49 -1.22
N GLU A 188 19.66 6.47 -2.12
CA GLU A 188 19.35 6.32 -3.55
C GLU A 188 20.17 5.18 -4.18
N ALA A 189 21.49 5.16 -3.94
CA ALA A 189 22.37 4.12 -4.46
C ALA A 189 22.05 2.73 -3.88
N ILE A 190 21.78 2.65 -2.57
CA ILE A 190 21.37 1.42 -1.89
C ILE A 190 20.09 0.85 -2.51
N TRP A 191 19.07 1.68 -2.66
CA TRP A 191 17.78 1.26 -3.20
C TRP A 191 17.90 0.76 -4.63
N ARG A 192 18.60 1.52 -5.46
CA ARG A 192 18.86 1.17 -6.86
C ARG A 192 19.56 -0.18 -6.98
N ASN A 193 20.62 -0.40 -6.20
CA ASN A 193 21.31 -1.70 -6.17
C ASN A 193 20.36 -2.81 -5.74
N ALA A 194 19.65 -2.64 -4.61
CA ALA A 194 18.81 -3.68 -4.04
C ALA A 194 17.67 -4.11 -4.97
N VAL A 195 17.05 -3.19 -5.71
CA VAL A 195 15.99 -3.52 -6.67
C VAL A 195 16.56 -4.22 -7.91
N ILE A 196 17.70 -3.77 -8.43
CA ILE A 196 18.31 -4.42 -9.60
C ILE A 196 18.79 -5.83 -9.26
N TYR A 197 19.39 -6.06 -8.09
CA TYR A 197 19.71 -7.41 -7.62
C TYR A 197 18.47 -8.29 -7.47
N LEU A 198 17.41 -7.77 -6.84
CA LEU A 198 16.14 -8.51 -6.72
C LEU A 198 15.61 -8.97 -8.09
N LEU A 199 15.62 -8.09 -9.08
CA LEU A 199 15.15 -8.39 -10.42
C LEU A 199 16.05 -9.39 -11.16
N ARG A 200 17.38 -9.30 -10.99
CA ARG A 200 18.33 -10.29 -11.53
C ARG A 200 18.06 -11.68 -10.99
N ASP A 201 17.98 -11.81 -9.66
CA ASP A 201 17.82 -13.09 -8.95
C ASP A 201 16.42 -13.74 -9.15
N ASN A 202 15.51 -13.08 -9.87
CA ASN A 202 14.15 -13.57 -10.11
C ASN A 202 13.80 -13.66 -11.60
N TYR A 203 14.79 -13.75 -12.50
CA TYR A 203 14.56 -13.85 -13.95
C TYR A 203 13.54 -14.94 -14.30
N ASP A 204 13.77 -16.19 -13.89
CA ASP A 204 12.91 -17.33 -14.24
C ASP A 204 11.48 -17.16 -13.73
N ARG A 205 11.35 -16.63 -12.51
CA ARG A 205 10.05 -16.38 -11.88
C ARG A 205 9.28 -15.26 -12.57
N ILE A 206 9.98 -14.22 -13.00
CA ILE A 206 9.37 -13.06 -13.67
C ILE A 206 9.02 -13.43 -15.11
N ASN A 207 9.87 -14.23 -15.76
CA ASN A 207 9.82 -14.58 -17.16
C ASN A 207 9.49 -13.35 -18.04
N PRO A 208 10.38 -12.34 -18.09
CA PRO A 208 10.05 -11.00 -18.59
C PRO A 208 9.58 -11.00 -20.05
N GLY A 209 9.98 -11.99 -20.85
CA GLY A 209 9.56 -12.14 -22.25
C GLY A 209 8.08 -12.48 -22.44
N THR A 210 7.37 -12.98 -21.42
CA THR A 210 5.93 -13.26 -21.49
C THR A 210 5.07 -12.04 -21.15
N LEU A 211 5.69 -10.99 -20.58
CA LEU A 211 4.96 -9.79 -20.20
C LEU A 211 4.59 -8.95 -21.43
N PRO A 212 3.38 -8.35 -21.47
CA PRO A 212 2.94 -7.52 -22.59
C PRO A 212 3.94 -6.41 -22.94
N GLY A 213 4.32 -6.32 -24.22
CA GLY A 213 5.29 -5.33 -24.72
C GLY A 213 6.76 -5.60 -24.37
N LEU A 214 7.06 -6.69 -23.66
CA LEU A 214 8.42 -7.04 -23.22
C LEU A 214 8.98 -8.32 -23.88
N GLY A 215 8.30 -8.81 -24.93
CA GLY A 215 8.72 -9.99 -25.71
C GLY A 215 10.09 -9.87 -26.41
N HIS A 216 10.77 -8.73 -26.32
CA HIS A 216 12.17 -8.57 -26.76
C HIS A 216 13.18 -9.06 -25.70
N ILE A 217 12.77 -9.26 -24.45
CA ILE A 217 13.59 -9.76 -23.34
C ILE A 217 13.45 -11.30 -23.26
N ARG A 218 13.98 -12.00 -24.26
CA ARG A 218 13.81 -13.45 -24.44
C ARG A 218 14.89 -14.32 -23.78
N SER A 219 15.95 -13.71 -23.27
CA SER A 219 17.08 -14.41 -22.66
C SER A 219 17.62 -13.64 -21.46
N GLU A 220 18.33 -14.34 -20.59
CA GLU A 220 18.95 -13.76 -19.40
C GLU A 220 19.99 -12.68 -19.74
N ASP A 221 20.73 -12.83 -20.84
CA ASP A 221 21.66 -11.80 -21.32
C ASP A 221 20.95 -10.49 -21.68
N ARG A 222 19.80 -10.59 -22.37
CA ARG A 222 18.97 -9.43 -22.71
C ARG A 222 18.37 -8.80 -21.46
N TRP A 223 18.00 -9.62 -20.47
CA TRP A 223 17.54 -9.16 -19.17
C TRP A 223 18.63 -8.39 -18.42
N HIS A 224 19.84 -8.92 -18.35
CA HIS A 224 20.99 -8.25 -17.75
C HIS A 224 21.30 -6.93 -18.42
N ARG A 225 21.28 -6.88 -19.77
CA ARG A 225 21.45 -5.64 -20.53
C ARG A 225 20.35 -4.61 -20.23
N TYR A 226 19.09 -5.06 -20.17
CA TYR A 226 17.94 -4.22 -19.84
C TYR A 226 18.08 -3.62 -18.44
N LEU A 227 18.35 -4.46 -17.42
CA LEU A 227 18.53 -4.01 -16.03
C LEU A 227 19.73 -3.10 -15.86
N HIS A 228 20.83 -3.36 -16.56
CA HIS A 228 22.00 -2.50 -16.55
C HIS A 228 21.70 -1.10 -17.13
N ALA A 229 20.92 -1.03 -18.21
CA ALA A 229 20.44 0.25 -18.73
C ALA A 229 19.56 0.99 -17.70
N GLN A 230 18.67 0.29 -16.99
CA GLN A 230 17.85 0.91 -15.93
C GLN A 230 18.68 1.31 -14.70
N TYR A 231 19.75 0.58 -14.38
CA TYR A 231 20.67 0.92 -13.30
C TYR A 231 21.44 2.22 -13.57
N ARG A 232 21.83 2.47 -14.84
CA ARG A 232 22.53 3.71 -15.23
C ARG A 232 21.65 4.97 -15.17
N ARG A 233 20.33 4.82 -15.12
CA ARG A 233 19.41 5.97 -15.00
C ARG A 233 19.54 6.67 -13.64
N CYS A 234 19.11 7.92 -13.60
CA CYS A 234 18.95 8.65 -12.36
C CYS A 234 17.67 8.19 -11.64
N TRP A 235 17.82 7.62 -10.45
CA TRP A 235 16.70 7.23 -9.59
C TRP A 235 16.45 8.34 -8.58
N LYS A 236 15.19 8.74 -8.42
CA LYS A 236 14.81 9.81 -7.49
C LYS A 236 14.12 9.20 -6.27
N VAL A 237 14.77 9.24 -5.12
CA VAL A 237 14.11 8.93 -3.84
C VAL A 237 13.70 10.25 -3.19
N HIS A 238 12.45 10.34 -2.72
CA HIS A 238 11.98 11.55 -2.06
C HIS A 238 12.26 11.47 -0.56
N PHE A 239 13.03 12.43 -0.05
CA PHE A 239 13.25 12.63 1.39
C PHE A 239 12.40 13.83 1.82
N ALA A 240 11.41 13.58 2.69
CA ALA A 240 10.66 14.68 3.29
C ALA A 240 11.54 15.48 4.27
N LYS A 241 11.10 16.67 4.67
CA LYS A 241 11.70 17.34 5.83
C LYS A 241 11.52 16.47 7.07
N LYS A 242 12.50 16.49 7.98
CA LYS A 242 12.36 15.78 9.27
C LYS A 242 11.12 16.30 10.01
N THR A 243 10.42 15.41 10.69
CA THR A 243 9.26 15.76 11.51
C THR A 243 9.48 15.28 12.92
N ARG A 244 9.20 16.15 13.91
CA ARG A 244 9.08 15.72 15.30
C ARG A 244 7.80 14.91 15.48
N GLY A 245 7.90 13.76 16.12
CA GLY A 245 6.81 12.81 16.30
C GLY A 245 6.42 12.09 15.01
N ALA A 246 5.90 10.88 15.15
CA ALA A 246 5.49 10.06 14.01
C ALA A 246 4.16 10.49 13.38
N TRP A 247 3.39 11.37 14.04
CA TRP A 247 1.98 11.65 13.71
C TRP A 247 1.74 12.08 12.27
N ARG A 248 2.55 13.03 11.76
CA ARG A 248 2.42 13.51 10.37
C ARG A 248 2.67 12.38 9.37
N SER A 249 3.66 11.53 9.64
CA SER A 249 3.98 10.36 8.81
C SER A 249 2.87 9.31 8.86
N VAL A 250 2.38 8.96 10.06
CA VAL A 250 1.31 7.98 10.27
C VAL A 250 0.02 8.43 9.60
N LYS A 251 -0.38 9.69 9.76
CA LYS A 251 -1.61 10.23 9.15
C LYS A 251 -1.48 10.29 7.62
N TYR A 252 -0.30 10.64 7.10
CA TYR A 252 -0.04 10.65 5.67
C TYR A 252 -0.12 9.24 5.07
N LEU A 253 0.55 8.26 5.69
CA LEU A 253 0.59 6.89 5.22
C LEU A 253 -0.75 6.18 5.41
N GLY A 254 -1.35 6.29 6.59
CA GLY A 254 -2.57 5.60 6.97
C GLY A 254 -3.73 5.76 6.00
N ARG A 255 -3.83 6.90 5.32
CA ARG A 255 -4.95 7.28 4.42
C ARG A 255 -5.33 6.22 3.38
N TYR A 256 -4.41 5.32 3.00
CA TYR A 256 -4.69 4.31 1.96
C TYR A 256 -4.05 2.93 2.20
N LEU A 257 -3.56 2.63 3.41
CA LEU A 257 -2.93 1.32 3.70
C LEU A 257 -3.91 0.16 3.82
N LYS A 258 -5.15 0.48 4.22
CA LYS A 258 -6.16 -0.53 4.57
C LYS A 258 -7.39 -0.50 3.69
N ARG A 259 -7.40 0.33 2.65
CA ARG A 259 -8.47 0.45 1.65
C ARG A 259 -7.89 0.51 0.24
N PRO A 260 -8.71 0.28 -0.79
CA PRO A 260 -8.29 0.48 -2.17
C PRO A 260 -7.91 1.94 -2.41
N PRO A 261 -7.07 2.21 -3.42
CA PRO A 261 -6.52 3.55 -3.68
C PRO A 261 -7.53 4.59 -4.18
N VAL A 262 -8.80 4.21 -4.25
CA VAL A 262 -9.87 5.04 -4.78
C VAL A 262 -10.67 5.55 -3.61
N ALA A 263 -10.56 6.85 -3.31
CA ALA A 263 -11.48 7.47 -2.38
C ALA A 263 -12.88 7.52 -3.00
N ALA A 264 -13.92 7.31 -2.18
CA ALA A 264 -15.31 7.45 -2.63
C ALA A 264 -15.58 8.81 -3.28
N SER A 265 -14.91 9.87 -2.83
CA SER A 265 -14.97 11.21 -3.41
C SER A 265 -14.42 11.32 -4.83
N GLN A 266 -13.56 10.39 -5.27
CA GLN A 266 -12.99 10.36 -6.62
C GLN A 266 -13.89 9.63 -7.63
N LEU A 267 -15.00 9.03 -7.16
CA LEU A 267 -16.02 8.34 -7.95
C LEU A 267 -17.36 9.12 -7.97
N ARG A 268 -17.33 10.43 -7.69
CA ARG A 268 -18.52 11.26 -7.43
C ARG A 268 -19.53 11.36 -8.58
N HIS A 269 -19.09 11.12 -9.82
CA HIS A 269 -19.95 11.21 -10.99
C HIS A 269 -19.76 9.99 -11.87
N TYR A 270 -20.65 9.02 -11.70
CA TYR A 270 -20.81 7.89 -12.60
C TYR A 270 -22.28 7.84 -13.03
N ARG A 271 -22.53 8.00 -14.34
CA ARG A 271 -23.85 7.96 -15.00
C ARG A 271 -23.80 7.02 -16.21
N GLY A 272 -23.33 5.78 -16.00
CA GLY A 272 -23.26 4.74 -17.03
C GLY A 272 -22.08 4.89 -17.99
N GLY A 273 -21.43 3.77 -18.32
CA GLY A 273 -20.40 3.62 -19.36
C GLY A 273 -19.01 4.24 -19.09
N ALA A 274 -18.93 5.46 -18.55
CA ALA A 274 -17.68 6.18 -18.33
C ALA A 274 -17.54 6.70 -16.89
N VAL A 275 -16.35 6.50 -16.31
CA VAL A 275 -15.98 6.98 -14.98
C VAL A 275 -15.14 8.25 -15.13
N VAL A 276 -15.60 9.35 -14.53
CA VAL A 276 -14.80 10.59 -14.42
C VAL A 276 -13.99 10.52 -13.14
N HIS A 277 -12.69 10.25 -13.29
CA HIS A 277 -11.75 10.18 -12.18
C HIS A 277 -11.00 11.51 -12.02
N GLN A 278 -11.11 12.12 -10.84
CA GLN A 278 -10.44 13.37 -10.51
C GLN A 278 -9.22 13.13 -9.61
N TYR A 279 -8.09 13.72 -9.95
CA TYR A 279 -6.85 13.62 -9.18
C TYR A 279 -6.07 14.94 -9.19
N TYR A 280 -5.27 15.18 -8.15
CA TYR A 280 -4.37 16.34 -8.09
C TYR A 280 -3.03 16.00 -8.74
N ASP A 281 -2.66 16.72 -9.80
CA ASP A 281 -1.38 16.60 -10.47
C ASP A 281 -0.35 17.52 -9.81
N HIS A 282 0.71 16.94 -9.26
CA HIS A 282 1.79 17.71 -8.61
C HIS A 282 2.72 18.41 -9.59
N ARG A 283 2.78 17.96 -10.85
CA ARG A 283 3.63 18.58 -11.86
C ARG A 283 3.04 19.91 -12.30
N THR A 284 1.72 19.96 -12.46
CA THR A 284 0.99 21.17 -12.86
C THR A 284 0.31 21.87 -11.69
N GLN A 285 0.39 21.32 -10.47
CA GLN A 285 -0.25 21.82 -9.25
C GLN A 285 -1.78 22.05 -9.37
N GLN A 286 -2.45 21.26 -10.20
CA GLN A 286 -3.87 21.43 -10.52
C GLN A 286 -4.66 20.13 -10.39
N HIS A 287 -5.96 20.24 -10.12
CA HIS A 287 -6.88 19.12 -10.23
C HIS A 287 -7.15 18.80 -11.70
N LYS A 288 -6.82 17.59 -12.12
CA LYS A 288 -7.12 17.05 -13.45
C LYS A 288 -8.24 16.03 -13.39
N ARG A 289 -8.94 15.88 -14.52
CA ARG A 289 -9.96 14.86 -14.73
C ARG A 289 -9.48 13.93 -15.85
N GLN A 290 -9.68 12.63 -15.69
CA GLN A 290 -9.55 11.65 -16.76
C GLN A 290 -10.88 10.90 -16.91
N LYS A 291 -11.28 10.65 -18.14
CA LYS A 291 -12.45 9.82 -18.47
C LYS A 291 -11.93 8.45 -18.89
N ILE A 292 -12.32 7.42 -18.17
CA ILE A 292 -11.97 6.02 -18.44
C ILE A 292 -13.24 5.17 -18.48
N SER A 293 -13.20 4.02 -19.13
CA SER A 293 -14.36 3.12 -19.14
C SER A 293 -14.61 2.53 -17.74
N GLN A 294 -15.83 2.05 -17.50
CA GLN A 294 -16.13 1.30 -16.27
C GLN A 294 -15.23 0.07 -16.14
N GLU A 295 -15.04 -0.67 -17.22
CA GLU A 295 -14.17 -1.86 -17.29
C GLU A 295 -12.72 -1.53 -16.90
N GLU A 296 -12.15 -0.45 -17.45
CA GLU A 296 -10.80 -0.01 -17.12
C GLU A 296 -10.68 0.43 -15.65
N MET A 297 -11.70 1.10 -15.11
CA MET A 297 -11.73 1.48 -13.71
C MET A 297 -11.80 0.26 -12.78
N LEU A 298 -12.61 -0.75 -13.12
CA LEU A 298 -12.69 -2.02 -12.41
C LEU A 298 -11.34 -2.75 -12.44
N GLN A 299 -10.71 -2.84 -13.60
CA GLN A 299 -9.37 -3.42 -13.76
C GLN A 299 -8.34 -2.74 -12.85
N ARG A 300 -8.30 -1.40 -12.86
CA ARG A 300 -7.41 -0.62 -11.98
C ARG A 300 -7.74 -0.89 -10.51
N TYR A 301 -9.01 -0.86 -10.12
CA TYR A 301 -9.43 -1.09 -8.74
C TYR A 301 -8.99 -2.46 -8.22
N VAL A 302 -9.29 -3.50 -9.00
CA VAL A 302 -9.06 -4.89 -8.65
C VAL A 302 -7.56 -5.21 -8.59
N SER A 303 -6.76 -4.64 -9.51
CA SER A 303 -5.29 -4.80 -9.53
C SER A 303 -4.57 -4.26 -8.29
N HIS A 304 -5.25 -3.50 -7.44
CA HIS A 304 -4.71 -2.96 -6.19
C HIS A 304 -5.20 -3.70 -4.95
N ILE A 305 -6.01 -4.75 -5.09
CA ILE A 305 -6.43 -5.62 -3.99
C ILE A 305 -5.25 -6.53 -3.62
N PRO A 306 -4.74 -6.47 -2.37
CA PRO A 306 -3.63 -7.32 -1.95
C PRO A 306 -3.97 -8.80 -1.97
N ALA A 307 -2.99 -9.63 -2.34
CA ALA A 307 -3.08 -11.07 -2.17
C ALA A 307 -3.46 -11.46 -0.74
N ARG A 308 -4.06 -12.65 -0.61
CA ARG A 308 -4.51 -13.17 0.67
C ARG A 308 -3.36 -13.15 1.68
N HIS A 309 -3.65 -12.70 2.90
CA HIS A 309 -2.68 -12.55 4.00
C HIS A 309 -1.53 -11.54 3.80
N PHE A 310 -1.47 -10.84 2.67
CA PHE A 310 -0.42 -9.86 2.42
C PHE A 310 -0.47 -8.69 3.42
N LYS A 311 0.68 -8.41 4.05
CA LYS A 311 0.84 -7.30 5.00
C LYS A 311 1.40 -6.09 4.25
N MET A 312 0.52 -5.12 3.98
CA MET A 312 0.85 -3.82 3.36
C MET A 312 1.77 -2.96 4.23
N VAL A 313 1.92 -3.31 5.50
CA VAL A 313 2.56 -2.51 6.53
C VAL A 313 3.48 -3.40 7.35
N ARG A 314 4.70 -2.93 7.62
CA ARG A 314 5.72 -3.69 8.35
C ARG A 314 6.54 -2.79 9.27
N TYR A 315 7.08 -3.41 10.32
CA TYR A 315 7.88 -2.78 11.34
C TYR A 315 9.23 -3.50 11.45
N TYR A 316 10.31 -2.73 11.57
CA TYR A 316 11.67 -3.25 11.66
C TYR A 316 12.50 -2.52 12.73
N GLY A 317 13.66 -3.10 13.06
CA GLY A 317 14.53 -2.63 14.12
C GLY A 317 13.84 -2.75 15.49
N PHE A 318 13.95 -1.74 16.34
CA PHE A 318 13.29 -1.80 17.66
C PHE A 318 11.76 -1.79 17.59
N LEU A 319 11.15 -1.40 16.46
CA LEU A 319 9.70 -1.48 16.25
C LEU A 319 9.22 -2.87 15.79
N ALA A 320 10.13 -3.78 15.43
CA ALA A 320 9.76 -5.11 14.98
C ALA A 320 8.97 -5.85 16.07
N ASN A 321 7.92 -6.59 15.71
CA ASN A 321 7.04 -7.26 16.68
C ASN A 321 7.79 -8.14 17.70
N ARG A 322 8.86 -8.82 17.29
CA ARG A 322 9.70 -9.66 18.17
C ARG A 322 10.52 -8.84 19.19
N LYS A 323 10.82 -7.57 18.89
CA LYS A 323 11.70 -6.71 19.70
C LYS A 323 10.98 -5.58 20.42
N ARG A 324 9.82 -5.16 19.94
CA ARG A 324 9.13 -3.96 20.42
C ARG A 324 8.78 -4.05 21.91
N GLY A 325 8.39 -5.22 22.41
CA GLY A 325 8.06 -5.37 23.84
C GLY A 325 9.25 -5.10 24.77
N THR A 326 10.48 -5.36 24.33
CA THR A 326 11.69 -5.22 25.15
C THR A 326 12.47 -3.94 24.85
N LEU A 327 12.47 -3.47 23.61
CA LEU A 327 13.28 -2.32 23.19
C LEU A 327 12.52 -1.01 23.17
N LEU A 328 11.24 -1.02 22.81
CA LEU A 328 10.45 0.21 22.72
C LEU A 328 10.31 0.93 24.08
N PRO A 329 10.13 0.23 25.22
CA PRO A 329 10.11 0.89 26.53
C PRO A 329 11.41 1.62 26.90
N LYS A 330 12.54 1.24 26.30
CA LYS A 330 13.85 1.88 26.53
C LYS A 330 14.07 3.14 25.68
N VAL A 331 13.13 3.44 24.77
CA VAL A 331 13.17 4.64 23.92
C VAL A 331 12.47 5.82 24.60
N TYR A 332 11.48 5.53 25.45
CA TYR A 332 10.91 6.46 26.40
C TYR A 332 11.87 6.63 27.57
#